data_AF-A0A2Z6Q1T9-F1
#
_entry.id   AF-A0A2Z6Q1T9-F1
#
_cell.length_a   1.000
_cell.length_b   1.000
_cell.length_c   1.000
_cell.angle_alpha   90.00
_cell.angle_beta   90.00
_cell.angle_gamma   90.00
#
_symmetry.space_group_name_H-M   'P 1'
#
loop_
_entity.id
_entity.type
_entity.pdbx_description
1 polymer ?
#
loop_
_entity_poly.entity_id
_entity_poly.type
_entity_poly.pdbx_seq_one_letter_code
_entity_poly.pdbx_strand_id
1 'polypeptide(L)'
;MPQLQRKRKITHDSLQPKKRVVLTHAQKRQLCLDSQKTPRLTQQELAAIYQIKQNTVSDILKNKDKWLLVNSDSEEANKQRERPHCFPQVEEALAL
;
A
#
# COMPACT_ATOMS: atom_id res chain seq x y z
N MET A 1 3.69 -32.47 7.85
CA MET A 1 2.76 -31.36 7.56
C MET A 1 2.98 -30.90 6.11
N PRO A 2 2.04 -31.13 5.18
CA PRO A 2 2.27 -30.75 3.78
C PRO A 2 2.03 -29.24 3.61
N GLN A 3 3.06 -28.53 3.16
CA GLN A 3 2.98 -27.11 2.83
C GLN A 3 2.18 -26.94 1.54
N LEU A 4 0.99 -26.35 1.65
CA LEU A 4 0.12 -26.07 0.51
C LEU A 4 0.74 -24.97 -0.36
N GLN A 5 1.45 -25.38 -1.41
CA GLN A 5 1.98 -24.45 -2.41
C GLN A 5 0.81 -23.79 -3.16
N ARG A 6 0.58 -22.50 -2.88
CA ARG A 6 -0.42 -21.67 -3.58
C ARG A 6 0.00 -21.50 -5.04
N LYS A 7 -0.60 -22.30 -5.92
CA LYS A 7 -0.49 -22.20 -7.38
C LYS A 7 -1.10 -20.87 -7.84
N ARG A 8 -0.25 -19.91 -8.23
CA ARG A 8 -0.69 -18.62 -8.77
C ARG A 8 -1.22 -18.83 -10.20
N LYS A 9 -2.52 -18.60 -10.40
CA LYS A 9 -3.14 -18.53 -11.73
C LYS A 9 -2.68 -17.21 -12.38
N ILE A 10 -1.99 -17.31 -13.50
CA ILE A 10 -1.51 -16.15 -14.27
C ILE A 10 -2.68 -15.67 -15.13
N THR A 11 -3.29 -14.56 -14.75
CA THR A 11 -4.24 -13.84 -15.61
C THR A 11 -3.46 -12.86 -16.47
N HIS A 12 -3.52 -13.10 -17.77
CA HIS A 12 -2.98 -12.29 -18.85
C HIS A 12 -3.72 -10.94 -18.92
N ASP A 13 -3.02 -9.81 -18.79
CA ASP A 13 -3.50 -8.54 -19.35
C ASP A 13 -2.40 -7.47 -19.56
N SER A 14 -2.45 -6.87 -20.75
CA SER A 14 -1.78 -5.68 -21.32
C SER A 14 -0.24 -5.64 -21.45
N LEU A 15 0.22 -5.67 -22.71
CA LEU A 15 1.60 -5.60 -23.24
C LEU A 15 2.32 -4.25 -23.07
N GLN A 16 1.96 -3.43 -22.07
CA GLN A 16 2.64 -2.17 -21.80
C GLN A 16 3.06 -2.12 -20.33
N PRO A 17 4.31 -1.69 -20.01
CA PRO A 17 4.73 -1.53 -18.63
C PRO A 17 3.93 -0.38 -17.99
N LYS A 18 2.78 -0.71 -17.40
CA LYS A 18 2.00 0.23 -16.59
C LYS A 18 2.92 0.73 -15.47
N LYS A 19 3.16 2.05 -15.44
CA LYS A 19 3.92 2.70 -14.38
C LYS A 19 3.30 2.31 -13.03
N ARG A 20 4.15 1.97 -12.06
CA ARG A 20 3.67 1.58 -10.72
C ARG A 20 2.97 2.79 -10.08
N VAL A 21 1.68 2.65 -9.80
CA VAL A 21 0.93 3.63 -9.02
C VAL A 21 1.43 3.56 -7.57
N VAL A 22 1.81 4.71 -7.02
CA VAL A 22 2.27 4.84 -5.64
C VAL A 22 1.23 5.62 -4.87
N LEU A 23 0.73 5.03 -3.77
CA LEU A 23 -0.23 5.69 -2.89
C LEU A 23 0.49 6.31 -1.68
N THR A 24 0.11 7.53 -1.34
CA THR A 24 0.50 8.18 -0.08
C THR A 24 -0.16 7.49 1.11
N HIS A 25 0.38 7.71 2.32
CA HIS A 25 -0.24 7.17 3.53
C HIS A 25 -1.65 7.72 3.74
N ALA A 26 -1.90 8.99 3.43
CA ALA A 26 -3.24 9.58 3.43
C ALA A 26 -4.21 8.80 2.52
N GLN A 27 -3.81 8.46 1.30
CA GLN A 27 -4.64 7.70 0.36
C GLN A 27 -4.92 6.27 0.85
N LYS A 28 -3.93 5.61 1.47
CA LYS A 28 -4.12 4.29 2.07
C LYS A 28 -5.12 4.34 3.25
N ARG A 29 -5.08 5.41 4.04
CA ARG A 29 -6.05 5.67 5.11
C ARG A 29 -7.46 5.86 4.54
N GLN A 30 -7.62 6.69 3.51
CA GLN A 30 -8.92 6.89 2.85
C GLN A 30 -9.48 5.57 2.30
N LEU A 31 -8.64 4.76 1.65
CA LEU A 31 -9.05 3.43 1.19
C LEU A 31 -9.56 2.54 2.33
N CYS A 32 -8.92 2.56 3.49
CA CYS A 32 -9.38 1.82 4.67
C CYS A 32 -10.72 2.35 5.20
N LEU A 33 -10.92 3.67 5.19
CA LEU A 33 -12.19 4.29 5.61
C LEU A 33 -13.32 3.97 4.63
N ASP A 34 -13.06 4.02 3.33
CA ASP A 34 -14.04 3.69 2.29
C ASP A 34 -14.48 2.23 2.39
N SER A 35 -13.51 1.32 2.61
CA SER A 35 -13.79 -0.10 2.85
C SER A 35 -14.65 -0.34 4.10
N GLN A 36 -14.55 0.50 5.14
CA GLN A 36 -15.38 0.39 6.35
C GLN A 36 -16.79 0.98 6.13
N LYS A 37 -16.88 2.12 5.44
CA LYS A 37 -18.16 2.77 5.13
C LYS A 37 -19.02 1.92 4.21
N THR A 38 -18.39 1.15 3.33
CA THR A 38 -19.07 0.38 2.29
C THR A 38 -18.64 -1.09 2.35
N PRO A 39 -19.17 -1.88 3.30
CA PRO A 39 -18.80 -3.29 3.44
C PRO A 39 -19.19 -4.15 2.23
N ARG A 40 -19.99 -3.63 1.30
CA ARG A 40 -20.38 -4.29 0.05
C ARG A 40 -19.41 -4.06 -1.11
N LEU A 41 -18.54 -3.03 -1.04
CA LEU A 41 -17.59 -2.75 -2.11
C LEU A 41 -16.52 -3.83 -2.15
N THR A 42 -16.42 -4.52 -3.28
CA THR A 42 -15.44 -5.57 -3.50
C THR A 42 -14.05 -4.96 -3.62
N GLN A 43 -13.02 -5.74 -3.28
CA GLN A 43 -11.63 -5.31 -3.44
C GLN A 43 -11.28 -4.99 -4.91
N GLN A 44 -12.02 -5.56 -5.85
CA GLN A 44 -11.85 -5.30 -7.28
C GLN A 44 -12.37 -3.89 -7.66
N GLU A 45 -13.47 -3.45 -7.06
CA GLU A 45 -14.00 -2.10 -7.27
C GLU A 45 -13.09 -1.05 -6.61
N LEU A 46 -12.61 -1.30 -5.40
CA LEU A 46 -11.61 -0.44 -4.75
C LEU A 46 -10.32 -0.35 -5.59
N ALA A 47 -9.89 -1.47 -6.18
CA ALA A 47 -8.75 -1.50 -7.09
C ALA A 47 -8.99 -0.62 -8.33
N ALA A 48 -10.20 -0.63 -8.90
CA ALA A 48 -10.56 0.20 -10.04
C ALA A 48 -10.58 1.70 -9.69
N ILE A 49 -11.19 2.08 -8.56
CA ILE A 49 -11.29 3.47 -8.09
C ILE A 49 -9.90 4.07 -7.89
N TYR A 50 -9.02 3.33 -7.20
CA TYR A 50 -7.68 3.79 -6.86
C TYR A 50 -6.63 3.47 -7.95
N GLN A 51 -7.04 2.87 -9.08
CA GLN A 51 -6.18 2.40 -10.17
C GLN A 51 -5.01 1.51 -9.70
N ILE A 52 -5.23 0.74 -8.64
CA ILE A 52 -4.24 -0.19 -8.10
C ILE A 52 -4.65 -1.63 -8.41
N LYS A 53 -3.74 -2.57 -8.19
CA LYS A 53 -4.05 -3.99 -8.30
C LYS A 53 -4.80 -4.46 -7.06
N GLN A 54 -5.67 -5.47 -7.21
CA GLN A 54 -6.41 -6.07 -6.09
C GLN A 54 -5.48 -6.60 -4.98
N ASN A 55 -4.30 -7.13 -5.34
CA ASN A 55 -3.32 -7.57 -4.34
C ASN A 55 -2.85 -6.41 -3.45
N THR A 56 -2.64 -5.22 -4.02
CA THR A 56 -2.29 -4.01 -3.28
C THR A 56 -3.40 -3.61 -2.32
N VAL A 57 -4.67 -3.68 -2.75
CA VAL A 57 -5.82 -3.43 -1.85
C VAL A 57 -5.77 -4.40 -0.66
N SER A 58 -5.58 -5.70 -0.92
CA SER A 58 -5.49 -6.71 0.13
C SER A 58 -4.34 -6.44 1.11
N ASP A 59 -3.16 -6.07 0.60
CA ASP A 59 -1.99 -5.77 1.45
C ASP A 59 -2.17 -4.48 2.28
N ILE A 60 -2.90 -3.49 1.74
CA ILE A 60 -3.27 -2.29 2.49
C ILE A 60 -4.25 -2.66 3.61
N LEU A 61 -5.30 -3.42 3.31
CA LEU A 61 -6.32 -3.82 4.29
C LEU A 61 -5.78 -4.74 5.40
N LYS A 62 -4.77 -5.57 5.13
CA LYS A 62 -4.08 -6.35 6.18
C LYS A 62 -3.42 -5.45 7.22
N ASN A 63 -2.87 -4.32 6.78
CA ASN A 63 -2.20 -3.34 7.63
C ASN A 63 -3.12 -2.15 7.96
N LYS A 64 -4.45 -2.34 7.93
CA LYS A 64 -5.44 -1.27 8.13
C LYS A 64 -5.19 -0.48 9.42
N ASP A 65 -4.82 -1.15 10.50
CA ASP A 65 -4.62 -0.51 11.81
C ASP A 65 -3.45 0.47 11.74
N LYS A 66 -2.36 0.11 11.04
CA LYS A 66 -1.24 1.03 10.76
C LYS A 66 -1.73 2.27 10.00
N TRP A 67 -2.53 2.09 8.95
CA TRP A 67 -2.97 3.21 8.10
C TRP A 67 -4.00 4.11 8.76
N LEU A 68 -4.87 3.57 9.63
CA LEU A 68 -5.85 4.33 10.38
C LEU A 68 -5.21 5.21 11.46
N LEU A 69 -4.08 4.76 12.02
CA LEU A 69 -3.30 5.52 13.01
C LEU A 69 -2.51 6.69 12.41
N VAL A 70 -2.25 6.70 11.08
CA VAL A 70 -1.53 7.81 10.43
C VAL A 70 -2.41 9.07 10.43
N ASN A 71 -2.01 10.11 11.18
CA ASN A 71 -2.70 11.40 11.16
C ASN A 71 -2.63 12.04 9.78
N SER A 72 -3.78 12.40 9.20
CA SER A 72 -3.88 13.01 7.88
C SER A 72 -3.14 14.35 7.76
N ASP A 73 -3.04 15.09 8.88
CA ASP A 73 -2.39 16.40 8.95
C ASP A 73 -0.89 16.34 9.29
N SER A 74 -0.34 15.14 9.52
CA SER A 74 1.10 14.96 9.76
C SER A 74 1.88 14.94 8.45
N GLU A 75 3.12 15.42 8.48
CA GLU A 75 4.15 15.27 7.44
C GLU A 75 4.24 13.82 6.94
N GLU A 76 3.96 12.86 7.82
CA GLU A 76 3.96 11.42 7.56
C GLU A 76 2.85 10.97 6.61
N ALA A 77 1.74 11.71 6.51
CA ALA A 77 0.62 11.42 5.62
C ALA A 77 0.99 11.61 4.15
N ASN A 78 1.84 12.60 3.87
CA ASN A 78 2.36 12.90 2.54
C ASN A 78 3.44 11.92 2.09
N LYS A 79 4.01 11.14 3.01
CA LYS A 79 5.02 10.12 2.67
C LYS A 79 4.39 9.00 1.85
N GLN A 80 5.06 8.67 0.76
CA GLN A 80 4.73 7.53 -0.10
C GLN A 80 5.38 6.23 0.37
N ARG A 81 6.59 6.34 0.96
CA ARG A 81 7.37 5.26 1.54
C ARG A 81 8.14 5.77 2.74
N GLU A 82 8.20 4.96 3.79
CA GLU A 82 9.23 5.06 4.82
C GLU A 82 10.56 4.62 4.16
N ARG A 83 11.46 5.57 3.92
CA ARG A 83 12.83 5.28 3.47
C ARG A 83 13.70 5.22 4.72
N PRO A 84 14.19 4.03 5.13
CA PRO A 84 15.25 4.00 6.12
C PRO A 84 16.51 4.66 5.55
N HIS A 85 17.27 5.31 6.42
CA HIS A 85 18.57 5.88 6.07
C HIS A 85 19.49 4.74 5.61
N CYS A 86 20.11 4.91 4.44
CA CYS A 86 20.89 3.85 3.80
C CYS A 86 22.18 3.56 4.58
N PHE A 87 22.74 4.59 5.22
CA PHE A 87 23.98 4.52 5.99
C PHE A 87 23.89 5.41 7.24
N PRO A 88 23.22 4.96 8.31
CA PRO A 88 23.05 5.74 9.53
C PRO A 88 24.39 6.23 10.10
N GLN A 89 25.41 5.38 10.05
CA GLN A 89 26.76 5.66 10.56
C GLN A 89 27.48 6.75 9.76
N VAL A 90 27.20 6.88 8.44
CA VAL A 90 27.81 7.92 7.60
C VAL A 90 27.14 9.27 7.84
N GLU A 91 25.82 9.29 8.04
CA GLU A 91 25.08 10.51 8.38
C GLU A 91 25.48 11.04 9.77
N GLU A 92 25.66 10.15 10.75
CA GLU A 92 26.15 10.51 12.09
C GLU A 92 27.55 11.13 12.02
N ALA A 93 28.46 10.54 11.24
CA ALA A 93 29.82 11.05 11.08
C ALA A 93 29.89 12.40 10.33
N LEU A 94 28.93 12.68 9.45
CA LEU A 94 28.84 13.95 8.70
C LEU A 94 28.14 15.07 9.48
N ALA A 95 27.40 14.73 10.54
CA ALA A 95 26.67 15.69 11.37
C ALA A 95 27.54 16.35 12.45
N LEU A 96 28.80 15.92 12.62
CA LEU A 96 29.83 16.51 13.49
C LEU A 96 30.61 17.61 12.77
#